data_AF-A0A924A4A5-F1
#
_entry.id   AF-A0A924A4A5-F1
#
_cell.length_a   1.000
_cell.length_b   1.000
_cell.length_c   1.000
_cell.angle_alpha   90.00
_cell.angle_beta   90.00
_cell.angle_gamma   90.00
#
_symmetry.space_group_name_H-M   'P 1'
#
loop_
_entity.id
_entity.type
_entity.pdbx_description
1 polymer ?
#
loop_
_entity_poly.entity_id
_entity_poly.type
_entity_poly.pdbx_seq_one_letter_code
_entity_poly.pdbx_strand_id
1 'polypeptide(L)'
;MAKKSKKTTIVHTHPRRVKPSPKNPSGVTIVDEHLRRLPGTYLDELEIYKVTNGYNLKNIAKPSAQDLGFDDDNAYDDLIAIWTDYFNNLFSIKPKMDPDMIKALIGSESGFKLDPKNPLAIGLAQLTKETLKIIQDPSGEAKDFIFNNISQKDLKNSNLAIPIATRWLAYKKVRAESKLGRPATHEEIILEYKGLLKSKSEYKKKALERYRELYAKLKK
;
A
#
# COMPACT_ATOMS: atom_id res chain seq x y z
N MET A 1 -36.03 -8.48 8.03
CA MET A 1 -34.60 -8.50 7.63
C MET A 1 -34.51 -8.30 6.12
N ALA A 2 -34.03 -7.13 5.65
CA ALA A 2 -33.96 -6.82 4.22
C ALA A 2 -32.74 -7.50 3.57
N LYS A 3 -32.96 -8.26 2.49
CA LYS A 3 -31.90 -8.88 1.67
C LYS A 3 -31.05 -7.78 1.01
N LYS A 4 -29.76 -7.72 1.33
CA LYS A 4 -28.80 -6.89 0.58
C LYS A 4 -28.68 -7.43 -0.86
N SER A 5 -29.03 -6.61 -1.85
CA SER A 5 -28.81 -6.94 -3.26
C SER A 5 -27.31 -6.89 -3.57
N LYS A 6 -26.77 -7.96 -4.17
CA LYS A 6 -25.43 -7.93 -4.76
C LYS A 6 -25.52 -7.09 -6.05
N LYS A 7 -24.95 -5.89 -6.04
CA LYS A 7 -24.72 -5.12 -7.27
C LYS A 7 -23.70 -5.88 -8.11
N THR A 8 -24.15 -6.48 -9.20
CA THR A 8 -23.30 -7.08 -10.23
C THR A 8 -23.21 -6.08 -11.36
N THR A 9 -22.00 -5.61 -11.67
CA THR A 9 -21.79 -4.66 -12.77
C THR A 9 -21.79 -5.41 -14.10
N ILE A 10 -22.71 -5.06 -14.98
CA ILE A 10 -22.68 -5.47 -16.39
C ILE A 10 -21.79 -4.46 -17.10
N VAL A 11 -20.66 -4.91 -17.65
CA VAL A 11 -19.78 -4.10 -18.48
C VAL A 11 -20.42 -4.02 -19.87
N HIS A 12 -20.92 -2.84 -20.24
CA HIS A 12 -21.40 -2.59 -21.60
C HIS A 12 -20.28 -1.98 -22.43
N THR A 13 -19.73 -2.77 -23.36
CA THR A 13 -18.81 -2.29 -24.40
C THR A 13 -19.63 -1.57 -25.48
N HIS A 14 -19.20 -0.37 -25.88
CA HIS A 14 -19.80 0.33 -27.01
C HIS A 14 -18.79 0.51 -28.16
N PRO A 15 -19.22 0.24 -29.42
CA PRO A 15 -18.37 0.44 -30.58
C PRO A 15 -18.18 1.93 -30.88
N ARG A 16 -16.94 2.37 -31.06
CA ARG A 16 -16.60 3.72 -31.55
C ARG A 16 -16.12 3.64 -33.00
N ARG A 17 -16.64 4.52 -33.84
CA ARG A 17 -16.18 4.65 -35.21
C ARG A 17 -14.87 5.45 -35.27
N VAL A 18 -13.87 4.92 -35.96
CA VAL A 18 -12.57 5.56 -36.22
C VAL A 18 -12.27 5.54 -37.71
N LYS A 19 -11.36 6.41 -38.17
CA LYS A 19 -10.94 6.39 -39.57
C LYS A 19 -10.32 5.02 -39.90
N PRO A 20 -10.75 4.35 -40.99
CA PRO A 20 -10.14 3.10 -41.42
C PRO A 20 -8.63 3.25 -41.60
N SER A 21 -7.89 2.27 -41.11
CA SER A 21 -6.43 2.18 -41.28
C SER A 21 -6.03 0.73 -41.49
N PRO A 22 -4.81 0.43 -41.98
CA PRO A 22 -4.35 -0.96 -42.09
C PRO A 22 -4.44 -1.76 -40.79
N LYS A 23 -4.36 -1.08 -39.63
CA LYS A 23 -4.51 -1.68 -38.29
C LYS A 23 -5.95 -1.87 -37.84
N ASN A 24 -6.91 -1.13 -38.39
CA ASN A 24 -8.34 -1.23 -38.10
C ASN A 24 -9.15 -1.03 -39.39
N PRO A 25 -9.26 -2.08 -40.23
CA PRO A 25 -9.88 -1.98 -41.55
C PRO A 25 -11.38 -1.68 -41.48
N SER A 26 -12.04 -2.14 -40.41
CA SER A 26 -13.48 -1.98 -40.18
C SER A 26 -13.91 -0.56 -39.82
N GLY A 27 -12.96 0.32 -39.45
CA GLY A 27 -13.27 1.65 -38.93
C GLY A 27 -14.11 1.63 -37.64
N VAL A 28 -14.13 0.51 -36.91
CA VAL A 28 -14.81 0.36 -35.63
C VAL A 28 -13.82 -0.19 -34.61
N THR A 29 -13.58 0.56 -33.55
CA THR A 29 -12.79 0.13 -32.39
C THR A 29 -13.68 0.05 -31.18
N ILE A 30 -13.48 -0.97 -30.34
CA ILE A 30 -14.06 -0.98 -28.99
C ILE A 30 -13.26 0.03 -28.18
N VAL A 31 -13.94 1.04 -27.66
CA VAL A 31 -13.33 1.91 -26.65
C VAL A 31 -13.58 1.25 -25.32
N ASP A 32 -12.51 0.88 -24.63
CA ASP A 32 -12.58 0.77 -23.18
C ASP A 32 -12.89 2.18 -22.66
N GLU A 33 -14.14 2.43 -22.25
CA GLU A 33 -14.43 3.61 -21.45
C GLU A 33 -13.49 3.55 -20.22
N HIS A 34 -12.77 4.65 -19.99
CA HIS A 34 -11.97 4.82 -18.78
C HIS A 34 -12.76 4.35 -17.57
N LEU A 35 -12.11 3.56 -16.70
CA LEU A 35 -12.66 3.12 -15.41
C LEU A 35 -13.46 4.28 -14.80
N ARG A 36 -14.79 4.17 -14.83
CA ARG A 36 -15.65 5.16 -14.17
C ARG A 36 -15.24 5.17 -12.71
N ARG A 37 -14.78 6.33 -12.24
CA ARG A 37 -14.28 6.62 -10.88
C ARG A 37 -15.21 5.99 -9.85
N LEU A 38 -14.80 4.88 -9.24
CA LEU A 38 -15.61 4.18 -8.25
C LEU A 38 -15.48 4.90 -6.90
N PRO A 39 -16.58 5.12 -6.15
CA PRO A 39 -16.48 5.54 -4.76
C PRO A 39 -15.57 4.59 -3.98
N GLY A 40 -14.56 5.12 -3.28
CA GLY A 40 -13.54 4.34 -2.58
C GLY A 40 -12.27 4.01 -3.37
N THR A 41 -12.11 4.53 -4.60
CA THR A 41 -10.80 4.49 -5.32
C THR A 41 -9.90 5.68 -5.00
N TYR A 42 -10.40 6.67 -4.25
CA TYR A 42 -9.66 7.85 -3.84
C TYR A 42 -9.67 7.99 -2.32
N LEU A 43 -8.50 8.21 -1.74
CA LEU A 43 -8.33 8.58 -0.34
C LEU A 43 -7.64 9.93 -0.24
N ASP A 44 -8.40 10.93 0.21
CA ASP A 44 -7.87 12.16 0.73
C ASP A 44 -7.81 12.07 2.26
N GLU A 45 -7.32 13.13 2.88
CA GLU A 45 -7.20 13.22 4.33
C GLU A 45 -8.55 13.01 5.05
N LEU A 46 -9.65 13.55 4.51
CA LEU A 46 -10.98 13.42 5.13
C LEU A 46 -11.48 11.98 5.07
N GLU A 47 -11.33 11.31 3.92
CA GLU A 47 -11.72 9.90 3.79
C GLU A 47 -10.84 8.99 4.65
N ILE A 48 -9.53 9.25 4.73
CA ILE A 48 -8.61 8.53 5.64
C ILE A 48 -9.08 8.68 7.09
N TYR A 49 -9.40 9.89 7.51
CA TYR A 49 -9.88 10.16 8.86
C TYR A 49 -11.23 9.47 9.14
N LYS A 50 -12.18 9.53 8.21
CA LYS A 50 -13.47 8.84 8.34
C LYS A 50 -13.31 7.32 8.46
N VAL A 51 -12.48 6.72 7.60
CA VAL A 51 -12.23 5.28 7.64
C VAL A 51 -11.58 4.90 8.97
N THR A 52 -10.57 5.66 9.40
CA THR A 52 -9.83 5.36 10.64
C THR A 52 -10.75 5.42 11.87
N ASN A 53 -11.54 6.49 12.03
CA ASN A 53 -12.41 6.64 13.21
C ASN A 53 -13.67 5.76 13.17
N GLY A 54 -14.12 5.38 11.96
CA GLY A 54 -15.26 4.50 11.78
C GLY A 54 -14.92 3.01 11.79
N TYR A 55 -13.63 2.64 11.86
CA TYR A 55 -13.22 1.26 11.72
C TYR A 55 -13.54 0.41 12.96
N ASN A 56 -14.07 -0.79 12.73
CA ASN A 56 -14.31 -1.72 13.82
C ASN A 56 -13.04 -2.49 14.17
N LEU A 57 -12.46 -2.17 15.33
CA LEU A 57 -11.27 -2.84 15.85
C LEU A 57 -11.53 -4.26 16.40
N LYS A 58 -12.79 -4.71 16.46
CA LYS A 58 -13.12 -6.07 16.91
C LYS A 58 -12.75 -7.07 15.81
N ASN A 59 -12.00 -8.12 16.18
CA ASN A 59 -11.62 -9.25 15.33
C ASN A 59 -10.64 -8.91 14.18
N ILE A 60 -9.85 -7.85 14.30
CA ILE A 60 -8.75 -7.58 13.37
C ILE A 60 -7.42 -7.99 14.00
N ALA A 61 -6.46 -8.41 13.17
CA ALA A 61 -5.11 -8.68 13.64
C ALA A 61 -4.43 -7.37 14.02
N LYS A 62 -3.86 -7.31 15.22
CA LYS A 62 -3.06 -6.17 15.69
C LYS A 62 -1.57 -6.54 15.68
N PRO A 63 -0.67 -5.56 15.56
CA PRO A 63 0.73 -5.80 15.86
C PRO A 63 0.91 -6.31 17.28
N SER A 64 2.01 -7.04 17.53
CA SER A 64 2.45 -7.39 18.87
C SER A 64 2.74 -6.13 19.68
N ALA A 65 2.29 -6.11 20.93
CA ALA A 65 2.55 -5.02 21.89
C ALA A 65 3.98 -5.06 22.47
N GLN A 66 4.82 -5.98 22.00
CA GLN A 66 6.20 -6.10 22.42
C GLN A 66 6.98 -4.81 22.11
N ASP A 67 7.62 -4.27 23.14
CA ASP A 67 8.50 -3.10 23.04
C ASP A 67 9.72 -3.43 22.17
N LEU A 68 9.93 -2.60 21.15
CA LEU A 68 11.02 -2.65 20.20
C LEU A 68 12.24 -1.83 20.63
N GLY A 69 12.11 -1.01 21.66
CA GLY A 69 13.12 -0.10 22.19
C GLY A 69 13.12 1.27 21.51
N PHE A 70 11.96 1.72 21.01
CA PHE A 70 11.76 3.07 20.48
C PHE A 70 10.64 3.79 21.21
N ASP A 71 10.78 5.10 21.33
CA ASP A 71 9.70 5.95 21.83
C ASP A 71 8.48 5.82 20.89
N ASP A 72 7.28 5.69 21.48
CA ASP A 72 5.99 5.64 20.78
C ASP A 72 5.80 4.46 19.79
N ASP A 73 6.57 3.38 19.91
CA ASP A 73 6.48 2.24 18.99
C ASP A 73 5.10 1.56 18.93
N ASN A 74 4.42 1.48 20.08
CA ASN A 74 3.07 0.95 20.24
C ASN A 74 1.97 1.99 19.95
N ALA A 75 2.30 3.28 19.87
CA ALA A 75 1.30 4.35 19.70
C ALA A 75 0.55 4.29 18.37
N TYR A 76 1.11 3.58 17.39
CA TYR A 76 0.56 3.45 16.05
C TYR A 76 -0.11 2.10 15.78
N ASP A 77 -0.19 1.21 16.77
CA ASP A 77 -0.64 -0.18 16.57
C ASP A 77 -2.06 -0.29 16.04
N ASP A 78 -3.00 0.51 16.57
CA ASP A 78 -4.38 0.53 16.09
C ASP A 78 -4.46 1.05 14.66
N LEU A 79 -3.71 2.10 14.32
CA LEU A 79 -3.68 2.65 12.97
C LEU A 79 -3.09 1.64 11.98
N ILE A 80 -2.01 0.94 12.36
CA ILE A 80 -1.42 -0.14 11.57
C ILE A 80 -2.42 -1.28 11.38
N ALA A 81 -3.10 -1.71 12.45
CA ALA A 81 -4.09 -2.79 12.40
C ALA A 81 -5.25 -2.46 11.44
N ILE A 82 -5.82 -1.25 11.57
CA ILE A 82 -6.91 -0.75 10.72
C ILE A 82 -6.53 -0.83 9.25
N TRP A 83 -5.42 -0.20 8.87
CA TRP A 83 -5.06 -0.09 7.45
C TRP A 83 -4.56 -1.41 6.87
N THR A 84 -3.93 -2.26 7.68
CA THR A 84 -3.54 -3.61 7.28
C THR A 84 -4.77 -4.46 6.98
N ASP A 85 -5.76 -4.48 7.88
CA ASP A 85 -7.01 -5.22 7.65
C ASP A 85 -7.81 -4.63 6.48
N TYR A 86 -7.93 -3.30 6.39
CA TYR A 86 -8.61 -2.61 5.30
C TYR A 86 -8.08 -3.05 3.94
N PHE A 87 -6.75 -2.99 3.72
CA PHE A 87 -6.16 -3.36 2.44
C PHE A 87 -6.10 -4.87 2.19
N ASN A 88 -5.95 -5.67 3.24
CA ASN A 88 -6.08 -7.12 3.12
C ASN A 88 -7.45 -7.52 2.57
N ASN A 89 -8.51 -6.90 3.06
CA ASN A 89 -9.88 -7.18 2.63
C ASN A 89 -10.18 -6.54 1.27
N LEU A 90 -9.77 -5.28 1.05
CA LEU A 90 -9.99 -4.57 -0.20
C LEU A 90 -9.37 -5.29 -1.40
N PHE A 91 -8.11 -5.72 -1.29
CA PHE A 91 -7.41 -6.41 -2.38
C PHE A 91 -7.48 -7.94 -2.30
N SER A 92 -8.21 -8.48 -1.31
CA SER A 92 -8.30 -9.93 -1.10
C SER A 92 -6.92 -10.62 -1.04
N ILE A 93 -5.97 -10.01 -0.33
CA ILE A 93 -4.55 -10.41 -0.32
C ILE A 93 -4.39 -11.81 0.27
N LYS A 94 -3.67 -12.70 -0.43
CA LYS A 94 -3.35 -14.06 0.02
C LYS A 94 -1.84 -14.38 -0.14
N PRO A 95 -1.16 -14.85 0.92
CA PRO A 95 -1.56 -14.75 2.32
C PRO A 95 -1.73 -13.28 2.75
N LYS A 96 -2.60 -13.04 3.74
CA LYS A 96 -2.85 -11.70 4.30
C LYS A 96 -1.52 -11.07 4.74
N MET A 97 -1.38 -9.76 4.56
CA MET A 97 -0.29 -9.00 5.13
C MET A 97 -0.39 -9.00 6.64
N ASP A 98 0.76 -9.17 7.28
CA ASP A 98 0.93 -9.19 8.71
C ASP A 98 1.11 -7.77 9.26
N PRO A 99 0.32 -7.31 10.24
CA PRO A 99 0.52 -6.00 10.88
C PRO A 99 1.94 -5.83 11.47
N ASP A 100 2.57 -6.90 11.97
CA ASP A 100 3.94 -6.83 12.50
C ASP A 100 4.96 -6.52 11.41
N MET A 101 4.68 -6.87 10.16
CA MET A 101 5.55 -6.52 9.04
C MET A 101 5.57 -5.00 8.83
N ILE A 102 4.44 -4.33 9.00
CA ILE A 102 4.34 -2.86 8.90
C ILE A 102 5.06 -2.19 10.07
N LYS A 103 4.82 -2.67 11.30
CA LYS A 103 5.47 -2.15 12.50
C LYS A 103 6.99 -2.30 12.45
N ALA A 104 7.49 -3.48 12.07
CA ALA A 104 8.91 -3.71 11.89
C ALA A 104 9.50 -2.90 10.73
N LEU A 105 8.77 -2.69 9.63
CA LEU A 105 9.20 -1.81 8.55
C LEU A 105 9.43 -0.39 9.09
N ILE A 106 8.44 0.20 9.76
CA ILE A 106 8.52 1.54 10.35
C ILE A 106 9.72 1.66 11.31
N GLY A 107 9.88 0.70 12.23
CA GLY A 107 11.01 0.70 13.16
C GLY A 107 12.37 0.57 12.48
N SER A 108 12.41 -0.12 11.32
CA SER A 108 13.62 -0.25 10.50
C SER A 108 13.94 0.99 9.66
N GLU A 109 12.92 1.75 9.26
CA GLU A 109 13.02 2.91 8.37
C GLU A 109 13.30 4.21 9.14
N SER A 110 12.56 4.47 10.21
CA SER A 110 12.63 5.73 10.96
C SER A 110 12.94 5.54 12.44
N GLY A 111 12.77 4.33 12.97
CA GLY A 111 12.73 4.11 14.42
C GLY A 111 11.59 4.91 15.07
N PHE A 112 10.42 4.94 14.42
CA PHE A 112 9.22 5.67 14.86
C PHE A 112 9.35 7.20 14.94
N LYS A 113 10.40 7.77 14.36
CA LYS A 113 10.54 9.23 14.26
C LYS A 113 9.62 9.77 13.17
N LEU A 114 8.83 10.79 13.49
CA LEU A 114 7.94 11.46 12.52
C LEU A 114 8.71 12.21 11.43
N ASP A 115 9.90 12.75 11.75
CA ASP A 115 10.74 13.50 10.80
C ASP A 115 12.22 13.09 10.93
N PRO A 116 12.58 11.86 10.53
CA PRO A 116 13.96 11.43 10.54
C PRO A 116 14.74 12.17 9.45
N LYS A 117 16.03 12.44 9.71
CA LYS A 117 16.90 13.14 8.75
C LYS A 117 17.18 12.27 7.53
N ASN A 118 16.43 12.45 6.45
CA ASN A 118 16.69 11.84 5.15
C ASN A 118 16.27 12.80 4.01
N PRO A 119 17.16 13.17 3.08
CA PRO A 119 16.82 14.08 1.98
C PRO A 119 15.93 13.46 0.90
N LEU A 120 15.86 12.13 0.81
CA LEU A 120 15.18 11.40 -0.26
C LEU A 120 13.83 10.82 0.14
N ALA A 121 13.59 10.65 1.44
CA ALA A 121 12.43 9.97 2.00
C ALA A 121 11.87 10.73 3.20
N ILE A 122 10.55 10.72 3.35
CA ILE A 122 9.82 11.57 4.29
C ILE A 122 9.03 10.69 5.24
N GLY A 123 8.99 11.10 6.50
CA GLY A 123 8.07 10.55 7.47
C GLY A 123 8.50 9.22 8.09
N LEU A 124 7.59 8.71 8.91
CA LEU A 124 7.74 7.51 9.72
C LEU A 124 8.01 6.23 8.89
N ALA A 125 7.49 6.17 7.67
CA ALA A 125 7.64 5.03 6.76
C ALA A 125 8.65 5.26 5.63
N GLN A 126 9.38 6.39 5.64
CA GLN A 126 10.38 6.75 4.63
C GLN A 126 9.85 6.65 3.19
N LEU A 127 8.73 7.34 2.93
CA LEU A 127 8.15 7.41 1.58
C LEU A 127 8.89 8.45 0.74
N THR A 128 9.24 8.08 -0.50
CA THR A 128 9.94 8.99 -1.43
C THR A 128 8.97 9.87 -2.21
N LYS A 129 9.47 10.98 -2.77
CA LYS A 129 8.70 11.84 -3.68
C LYS A 129 8.17 11.06 -4.89
N GLU A 130 8.94 10.10 -5.39
CA GLU A 130 8.54 9.27 -6.52
C GLU A 130 7.44 8.29 -6.13
N THR A 131 7.52 7.70 -4.94
CA THR A 131 6.44 6.88 -4.39
C THR A 131 5.13 7.66 -4.31
N LEU A 132 5.19 8.89 -3.81
CA LEU A 132 4.02 9.77 -3.75
C LEU A 132 3.43 10.02 -5.15
N LYS A 133 4.25 10.28 -6.17
CA LYS A 133 3.74 10.43 -7.54
C LYS A 133 3.03 9.18 -8.06
N ILE A 134 3.63 8.00 -7.84
CA ILE A 134 3.09 6.73 -8.36
C ILE A 134 1.71 6.42 -7.75
N ILE A 135 1.54 6.62 -6.44
CA ILE A 135 0.27 6.35 -5.76
C ILE A 135 -0.81 7.41 -6.03
N GLN A 136 -0.42 8.52 -6.65
CA GLN A 136 -1.32 9.60 -7.07
C GLN A 136 -1.68 9.54 -8.55
N ASP A 137 -1.00 8.69 -9.33
CA ASP A 137 -1.19 8.60 -10.78
C ASP A 137 -2.41 7.74 -11.13
N PRO A 138 -3.51 8.33 -11.66
CA PRO A 138 -4.70 7.59 -12.05
C PRO A 138 -4.50 6.67 -13.26
N SER A 139 -3.43 6.89 -14.04
CA SER A 139 -3.08 6.06 -15.19
C SER A 139 -1.92 5.11 -14.90
N GLY A 140 -1.38 5.17 -13.68
CA GLY A 140 -0.14 4.52 -13.29
C GLY A 140 -0.30 3.08 -12.81
N GLU A 141 0.80 2.53 -12.32
CA GLU A 141 0.89 1.15 -11.84
C GLU A 141 0.09 0.87 -10.55
N ALA A 142 -0.24 1.90 -9.76
CA ALA A 142 -0.98 1.79 -8.51
C ALA A 142 -2.44 2.29 -8.59
N LYS A 143 -2.97 2.50 -9.81
CA LYS A 143 -4.27 3.14 -10.10
C LYS A 143 -5.51 2.54 -9.43
N ASP A 144 -5.44 1.28 -9.00
CA ASP A 144 -6.58 0.61 -8.35
C ASP A 144 -6.96 1.25 -7.00
N PHE A 145 -6.10 2.12 -6.46
CA PHE A 145 -6.37 2.91 -5.27
C PHE A 145 -5.42 4.11 -5.15
N ILE A 146 -5.98 5.32 -5.28
CA ILE A 146 -5.25 6.57 -5.49
C ILE A 146 -5.36 7.43 -4.24
N PHE A 147 -4.24 7.99 -3.79
CA PHE A 147 -4.28 9.06 -2.78
C PHE A 147 -4.46 10.40 -3.48
N ASN A 148 -5.42 11.23 -3.08
CA ASN A 148 -5.64 12.54 -3.71
C ASN A 148 -5.39 13.66 -2.72
N ASN A 149 -4.93 14.81 -3.23
CA ASN A 149 -4.69 16.02 -2.45
C ASN A 149 -3.72 15.85 -1.27
N ILE A 150 -2.80 14.88 -1.36
CA ILE A 150 -1.74 14.67 -0.35
C ILE A 150 -0.44 15.29 -0.86
N SER A 151 0.16 16.17 -0.08
CA SER A 151 1.44 16.80 -0.37
C SER A 151 2.60 16.05 0.30
N GLN A 152 3.84 16.40 -0.06
CA GLN A 152 5.04 15.84 0.58
C GLN A 152 5.11 16.18 2.08
N LYS A 153 4.57 17.32 2.52
CA LYS A 153 4.60 17.72 3.93
C LYS A 153 3.67 16.85 4.76
N ASP A 154 2.59 16.39 4.16
CA ASP A 154 1.56 15.57 4.80
C ASP A 154 2.09 14.17 5.13
N LEU A 155 3.16 13.72 4.48
CA LEU A 155 3.86 12.47 4.82
C LEU A 155 4.52 12.49 6.21
N LYS A 156 4.61 13.65 6.87
CA LYS A 156 5.03 13.75 8.27
C LYS A 156 3.89 13.45 9.26
N ASN A 157 2.65 13.45 8.80
CA ASN A 157 1.49 13.06 9.60
C ASN A 157 1.35 11.53 9.57
N SER A 158 1.44 10.88 10.74
CA SER A 158 1.33 9.42 10.86
C SER A 158 -0.01 8.89 10.32
N ASN A 159 -1.10 9.65 10.52
CA ASN A 159 -2.45 9.30 10.04
C ASN A 159 -2.53 9.19 8.53
N LEU A 160 -1.62 9.83 7.78
CA LEU A 160 -1.55 9.75 6.32
C LEU A 160 -0.44 8.80 5.88
N ALA A 161 0.74 8.89 6.51
CA ALA A 161 1.92 8.12 6.15
C ALA A 161 1.72 6.60 6.30
N ILE A 162 1.06 6.14 7.37
CA ILE A 162 0.84 4.72 7.64
C ILE A 162 -0.13 4.08 6.62
N PRO A 163 -1.33 4.65 6.34
CA PRO A 163 -2.18 4.16 5.27
C PRO A 163 -1.45 4.08 3.93
N ILE A 164 -0.70 5.13 3.57
CA ILE A 164 0.06 5.17 2.31
C ILE A 164 1.12 4.07 2.26
N ALA A 165 1.91 3.93 3.32
CA ALA A 165 2.95 2.91 3.39
C ALA A 165 2.37 1.50 3.33
N THR A 166 1.25 1.27 4.02
CA THR A 166 0.56 -0.02 4.01
C THR A 166 0.02 -0.37 2.62
N ARG A 167 -0.60 0.61 1.95
CA ARG A 167 -1.06 0.46 0.56
C ARG A 167 0.11 0.19 -0.40
N TRP A 168 1.20 0.93 -0.23
CA TRP A 168 2.40 0.77 -1.04
C TRP A 168 3.02 -0.60 -0.84
N LEU A 169 3.06 -1.10 0.40
CA LEU A 169 3.56 -2.44 0.68
C LEU A 169 2.68 -3.54 0.07
N ALA A 170 1.35 -3.37 0.07
CA ALA A 170 0.44 -4.26 -0.65
C ALA A 170 0.75 -4.31 -2.15
N TYR A 171 1.02 -3.16 -2.77
CA TYR A 171 1.46 -3.10 -4.17
C TYR A 171 2.81 -3.82 -4.36
N LYS A 172 3.76 -3.58 -3.45
CA LYS A 172 5.10 -4.18 -3.49
C LYS A 172 5.08 -5.69 -3.34
N LYS A 173 4.14 -6.26 -2.58
CA LYS A 173 3.90 -7.70 -2.52
C LYS A 173 3.57 -8.27 -3.90
N VAL A 174 2.56 -7.70 -4.58
CA VAL A 174 2.16 -8.15 -5.92
C VAL A 174 3.33 -8.05 -6.91
N ARG A 175 4.10 -6.96 -6.83
CA ARG A 175 5.28 -6.76 -7.67
C ARG A 175 6.40 -7.76 -7.37
N ALA A 176 6.64 -8.08 -6.10
CA ALA A 176 7.61 -9.09 -5.69
C ALA A 176 7.19 -10.47 -6.20
N GLU A 177 5.94 -10.87 -6.00
CA GLU A 177 5.39 -12.15 -6.46
C GLU A 177 5.46 -12.28 -7.98
N SER A 178 5.11 -11.22 -8.72
CA SER A 178 5.26 -11.18 -10.18
C SER A 178 6.72 -11.35 -10.62
N LYS A 179 7.67 -10.71 -9.93
CA LYS A 179 9.11 -10.84 -10.23
C LYS A 179 9.68 -12.21 -9.89
N LEU A 180 9.13 -12.89 -8.89
CA LEU A 180 9.60 -14.18 -8.38
C LEU A 180 8.91 -15.38 -9.04
N GLY A 181 7.70 -15.20 -9.59
CA GLY A 181 6.88 -16.29 -10.12
C GLY A 181 6.32 -17.22 -9.03
N ARG A 182 6.37 -16.80 -7.76
CA ARG A 182 5.90 -17.56 -6.59
C ARG A 182 5.46 -16.60 -5.47
N PRO A 183 4.75 -17.09 -4.44
CA PRO A 183 4.48 -16.30 -3.24
C PRO A 183 5.78 -15.73 -2.64
N ALA A 184 5.74 -14.44 -2.29
CA ALA A 184 6.86 -13.71 -1.71
C ALA A 184 6.85 -13.84 -0.19
N THR A 185 8.02 -14.00 0.41
CA THR A 185 8.18 -13.92 1.88
C THR A 185 8.08 -12.47 2.35
N HIS A 186 7.79 -12.24 3.63
CA HIS A 186 7.75 -10.88 4.19
C HIS A 186 9.07 -10.11 3.92
N GLU A 187 10.21 -10.78 4.04
CA GLU A 187 11.51 -10.19 3.73
C GLU A 187 11.66 -9.76 2.26
N GLU A 188 11.16 -10.57 1.32
CA GLU A 188 11.20 -10.25 -0.10
C GLU A 188 10.29 -9.07 -0.44
N ILE A 189 9.15 -8.94 0.25
CA ILE A 189 8.26 -7.80 0.15
C ILE A 189 8.95 -6.53 0.66
N ILE A 190 9.62 -6.59 1.82
CA ILE A 190 10.41 -5.46 2.34
C ILE A 190 11.57 -5.09 1.41
N LEU A 191 12.26 -6.09 0.85
CA LEU A 191 13.32 -5.83 -0.12
C LEU A 191 12.79 -5.16 -1.39
N GLU A 192 11.60 -5.54 -1.86
CA GLU A 192 10.96 -4.87 -3.00
C GLU A 192 10.53 -3.44 -2.65
N TYR A 193 10.05 -3.20 -1.42
CA TYR A 193 9.75 -1.86 -0.89
C TYR A 193 10.99 -0.97 -0.93
N LYS A 194 12.12 -1.47 -0.42
CA LYS A 194 13.42 -0.79 -0.41
C LYS A 194 14.11 -0.74 -1.79
N GLY A 195 13.56 -1.38 -2.82
CA GLY A 195 14.14 -1.41 -4.17
C GLY A 195 15.34 -2.36 -4.33
N LEU A 196 15.53 -3.31 -3.42
CA LEU A 196 16.69 -4.20 -3.31
C LEU A 196 16.41 -5.67 -3.62
N LEU A 197 15.17 -6.04 -4.01
CA LEU A 197 14.80 -7.45 -4.25
C LEU A 197 15.78 -8.17 -5.20
N LYS A 198 16.06 -7.57 -6.35
CA LYS A 198 17.01 -8.10 -7.36
C LYS A 198 18.47 -7.67 -7.15
N SER A 199 18.78 -6.91 -6.08
CA SER A 199 20.15 -6.49 -5.80
C SER A 199 21.03 -7.69 -5.44
N LYS A 200 22.28 -7.68 -5.91
CA LYS A 200 23.33 -8.64 -5.54
C LYS A 200 24.33 -8.05 -4.54
N SER A 201 24.17 -6.79 -4.13
CA SER A 201 25.12 -6.12 -3.24
C SER A 201 25.01 -6.63 -1.80
N GLU A 202 26.12 -6.61 -1.07
CA GLU A 202 26.13 -6.89 0.37
C GLU A 202 25.26 -5.91 1.18
N TYR A 203 25.01 -4.72 0.62
CA TYR A 203 24.06 -3.75 1.18
C TYR A 203 22.65 -4.34 1.35
N LYS A 204 22.25 -5.30 0.52
CA LYS A 204 20.96 -6.00 0.63
C LYS A 204 20.79 -6.67 2.00
N LYS A 205 21.84 -7.33 2.50
CA LYS A 205 21.81 -8.02 3.81
C LYS A 205 21.69 -6.99 4.94
N LYS A 206 22.53 -5.95 4.92
CA LYS A 206 22.52 -4.86 5.91
C LYS A 206 21.18 -4.11 5.94
N ALA A 207 20.56 -3.88 4.78
CA ALA A 207 19.27 -3.20 4.69
C ALA A 207 18.11 -4.01 5.29
N LEU A 208 18.27 -5.32 5.45
CA LEU A 208 17.25 -6.23 5.97
C LEU A 208 17.52 -6.65 7.42
N GLU A 209 18.77 -6.59 7.87
CA GLU A 209 19.21 -6.98 9.23
C GLU A 209 18.36 -6.33 10.32
N ARG A 210 18.27 -4.99 10.32
CA ARG A 210 17.44 -4.26 11.29
C ARG A 210 15.96 -4.65 11.23
N TYR A 211 15.41 -4.85 10.04
CA TYR A 211 14.02 -5.31 9.89
C TYR A 211 13.82 -6.70 10.49
N ARG A 212 14.74 -7.64 10.22
CA ARG A 212 14.68 -9.01 10.75
C ARG A 212 14.71 -9.04 12.27
N GLU A 213 15.60 -8.28 12.88
CA GLU A 213 15.72 -8.19 14.34
C GLU A 213 14.41 -7.70 14.97
N LEU A 214 13.83 -6.63 14.43
CA LEU A 214 12.58 -6.07 14.93
C LEU A 214 11.40 -7.02 14.72
N TYR A 215 11.28 -7.59 13.52
CA TYR A 215 10.21 -8.53 13.22
C TYR A 215 10.31 -9.80 14.09
N ALA A 216 11.52 -10.33 14.31
CA ALA A 216 11.73 -11.47 15.19
C ALA A 216 11.35 -11.18 16.64
N LYS A 217 11.56 -9.94 17.14
CA LYS A 217 11.07 -9.53 18.47
C LYS A 217 9.54 -9.57 18.56
N LEU A 218 8.84 -9.12 17.51
CA LEU A 218 7.36 -9.12 17.48
C LEU A 218 6.76 -10.53 17.41
N LYS A 219 7.53 -11.54 17.01
CA LYS A 219 7.11 -12.95 16.91
C LYS A 219 7.40 -13.80 18.15
N LYS A 220 7.92 -13.20 19.21
CA LYS A 220 8.07 -13.85 20.52
C LYS A 220 6.78 -13.75 21.32
#